data_AF-A0A8T5U870-F1
#
_entry.id   AF-A0A8T5U870-F1
#
_cell.length_a   1.000
_cell.length_b   1.000
_cell.length_c   1.000
_cell.angle_alpha   90.00
_cell.angle_beta   90.00
_cell.angle_gamma   90.00
#
_symmetry.space_group_name_H-M   'P 1'
#
loop_
_entity.id
_entity.type
_entity.pdbx_description
1 polymer ?
#
loop_
_entity_poly.entity_id
_entity_poly.type
_entity_poly.pdbx_seq_one_letter_code
_entity_poly.pdbx_strand_id
1 'polypeptide(L)' 'MLFILLQINGFQVPSLTIWILAWIFLVIGLSALTILVVYTIYGREISIKLSIISISISAALLGFSFHFFLIIFGI' A
#
# COMPACT_ATOMS: atom_id res chain seq x y z
N MET A 1 -0.87 -5.94 28.03
CA MET A 1 -1.75 -5.18 28.95
C MET A 1 -2.44 -4.01 28.24
N LEU A 2 -1.72 -3.16 27.49
CA LEU A 2 -2.30 -2.03 26.73
C LEU A 2 -3.36 -2.44 25.70
N PHE A 3 -3.10 -3.48 24.90
CA PHE A 3 -4.07 -3.96 23.89
C PHE A 3 -5.37 -4.48 24.50
N ILE A 4 -5.30 -5.11 25.67
CA ILE A 4 -6.48 -5.61 26.40
C ILE A 4 -7.29 -4.41 26.93
N LEU A 5 -6.63 -3.38 27.48
CA LEU A 5 -7.30 -2.16 27.93
C LEU A 5 -7.99 -1.41 26.78
N LEU A 6 -7.37 -1.32 25.59
CA LEU A 6 -7.98 -0.69 24.42
C LEU A 6 -9.24 -1.43 23.96
N GLN A 7 -9.19 -2.76 23.94
CA GLN A 7 -10.32 -3.60 23.54
C GLN A 7 -11.50 -3.52 24.51
N ILE A 8 -11.24 -3.35 25.82
CA ILE A 8 -12.27 -3.16 26.85
C ILE A 8 -12.94 -1.77 26.73
N ASN A 9 -12.24 -0.76 26.21
CA ASN A 9 -12.76 0.60 26.01
C ASN A 9 -13.52 0.79 24.67
N GLY A 10 -13.86 -0.30 23.97
CA GLY A 10 -14.56 -0.25 22.69
C GLY A 10 -13.69 0.19 21.51
N PHE A 11 -12.38 0.35 21.71
CA PHE A 11 -11.43 0.56 20.62
C PHE A 11 -11.22 -0.79 19.90
N GLN A 12 -11.71 -0.89 18.67
CA GLN A 12 -11.36 -2.01 17.80
C GLN A 12 -9.88 -1.91 17.49
N VAL A 13 -9.07 -2.75 18.16
CA VAL A 13 -7.65 -2.86 17.85
C VAL A 13 -7.56 -3.39 16.41
N PRO A 14 -6.92 -2.65 15.49
CA PRO A 14 -6.75 -3.13 14.13
C PRO A 14 -6.04 -4.46 14.16
N SER A 15 -6.46 -5.41 13.32
CA SER A 15 -5.77 -6.70 13.30
C SER A 15 -4.31 -6.47 12.94
N LEU A 16 -3.40 -7.00 13.75
CA LEU A 16 -1.95 -6.87 13.56
C LEU A 16 -1.56 -7.32 12.13
N THR A 17 -2.26 -8.34 11.62
CA THR A 17 -2.11 -8.84 10.26
C THR A 17 -2.42 -7.78 9.20
N ILE A 18 -3.56 -7.08 9.30
CA ILE A 18 -3.93 -6.02 8.34
C ILE A 18 -2.93 -4.87 8.42
N TRP A 19 -2.46 -4.53 9.61
CA TRP A 19 -1.44 -3.49 9.80
C TRP A 19 -0.11 -3.85 9.12
N ILE A 20 0.37 -5.09 9.29
CA ILE A 20 1.58 -5.57 8.63
C ILE A 20 1.39 -5.58 7.10
N LEU A 21 0.25 -6.06 6.61
CA LEU A 21 -0.05 -6.07 5.18
C LEU A 21 -0.10 -4.66 4.59
N ALA A 22 -0.67 -3.68 5.29
CA ALA A 22 -0.72 -2.28 4.84
C ALA A 22 0.68 -1.74 4.52
N TRP A 23 1.65 -1.98 5.42
CA TRP A 23 3.04 -1.57 5.24
C TRP A 23 3.74 -2.32 4.11
N ILE A 24 3.53 -3.64 4.01
CA ILE A 24 4.12 -4.44 2.92
C ILE A 24 3.64 -3.91 1.56
N PHE A 25 2.32 -3.73 1.41
CA PHE A 25 1.74 -3.19 0.18
C PHE A 25 2.21 -1.77 -0.11
N LEU A 26 2.41 -0.93 0.92
CA LEU A 26 2.93 0.43 0.77
C LEU A 26 4.33 0.41 0.17
N VAL A 27 5.25 -0.35 0.78
CA VAL A 27 6.67 -0.39 0.38
C VAL A 27 6.82 -0.96 -1.03
N ILE A 28 6.09 -2.03 -1.34
CA ILE A 28 6.12 -2.62 -2.69
C ILE A 28 5.47 -1.67 -3.71
N GLY A 29 4.34 -1.04 -3.36
CA GLY A 29 3.67 -0.08 -4.24
C GLY A 29 4.53 1.16 -4.55
N LEU A 30 5.19 1.72 -3.53
CA LEU A 30 6.10 2.86 -3.67
C LEU A 30 7.36 2.52 -4.45
N SER A 31 7.95 1.33 -4.22
CA SER A 31 9.12 0.90 -4.99
C SER A 31 8.75 0.67 -6.46
N ALA A 32 7.61 0.03 -6.76
CA ALA A 32 7.11 -0.12 -8.12
C ALA A 32 6.84 1.25 -8.80
N LEU A 33 6.26 2.21 -8.07
CA LEU A 33 6.05 3.57 -8.57
C LEU A 33 7.37 4.26 -8.85
N THR A 34 8.35 4.13 -7.95
CA THR A 34 9.67 4.74 -8.09
C THR A 34 10.39 4.18 -9.30
N ILE A 35 10.35 2.85 -9.50
CA ILE A 35 10.90 2.20 -10.70
C ILE A 35 10.23 2.77 -11.96
N LEU A 36 8.88 2.87 -11.97
CA LEU A 36 8.17 3.47 -13.10
C LEU A 36 8.64 4.90 -13.38
N VAL A 37 8.75 5.75 -12.35
CA VAL A 37 9.20 7.14 -12.48
C VAL A 37 10.61 7.20 -13.05
N VAL A 38 11.55 6.46 -12.48
CA VAL A 38 12.94 6.37 -12.97
C VAL A 38 12.96 5.92 -14.42
N TYR A 39 12.20 4.89 -14.77
CA TYR A 39 12.12 4.43 -16.15
C TYR A 39 11.49 5.46 -17.09
N THR A 40 10.47 6.21 -16.65
CA THR A 40 9.86 7.25 -17.51
C THR A 40 10.79 8.43 -17.76
N ILE A 41 11.70 8.72 -16.83
CA ILE A 41 12.65 9.83 -16.96
C ILE A 41 13.87 9.43 -17.78
N TYR A 42 14.42 8.23 -17.54
CA TYR A 42 15.69 7.80 -18.11
C TYR A 42 15.54 6.75 -19.23
N GLY A 43 14.38 6.13 -19.36
CA GLY A 43 14.08 5.12 -20.37
C GLY A 43 13.85 5.76 -21.72
N ARG A 44 14.77 5.48 -22.66
CA ARG A 44 14.76 6.08 -24.00
C ARG A 44 13.53 5.69 -24.83
N GLU A 45 12.99 4.49 -24.62
CA GLU A 45 11.78 3.99 -25.27
C GLU A 45 11.02 3.08 -24.31
N ILE A 46 9.94 3.61 -23.74
CA ILE A 46 9.01 2.81 -22.96
C ILE A 46 7.96 2.21 -23.89
N SER A 47 7.80 0.89 -23.84
CA SER A 47 6.63 0.26 -24.43
C SER A 47 5.38 0.70 -23.65
N ILE A 48 4.41 1.29 -24.35
CA ILE A 48 3.10 1.66 -23.79
C ILE A 48 2.47 0.50 -23.00
N LYS A 49 2.65 -0.73 -23.47
CA LYS A 49 2.15 -1.94 -22.78
C LYS A 49 2.78 -2.10 -21.39
N LEU A 50 4.09 -1.89 -21.28
CA LEU A 50 4.81 -1.99 -20.02
C LEU A 50 4.39 -0.88 -19.05
N SER A 51 4.21 0.35 -19.54
CA SER A 51 3.67 1.45 -18.72
C SER A 51 2.32 1.12 -18.12
N ILE A 52 1.38 0.65 -18.94
CA ILE A 52 0.01 0.34 -18.48
C ILE A 52 0.07 -0.72 -17.38
N ILE A 53 0.88 -1.77 -17.56
CA ILE A 53 1.04 -2.83 -16.56
C ILE A 53 1.67 -2.26 -15.27
N SER A 54 2.76 -1.51 -15.37
CA SER A 54 3.44 -0.94 -14.20
C SER A 54 2.57 0.06 -13.44
N ILE A 55 1.82 0.91 -14.14
CA ILE A 55 0.84 1.83 -13.54
C ILE A 55 -0.25 1.04 -12.82
N SER A 56 -0.84 0.03 -13.48
CA SER A 56 -1.93 -0.76 -12.90
C SER A 56 -1.49 -1.50 -11.64
N ILE A 57 -0.30 -2.11 -11.66
CA ILE A 57 0.26 -2.82 -10.50
C ILE A 57 0.54 -1.84 -9.35
N SER A 58 1.21 -0.72 -9.63
CA SER A 58 1.53 0.27 -8.59
C SER A 58 0.26 0.87 -7.99
N ALA A 59 -0.74 1.23 -8.82
CA ALA A 59 -2.02 1.75 -8.37
C ALA A 59 -2.79 0.75 -7.52
N ALA A 60 -2.84 -0.52 -7.92
CA ALA A 60 -3.49 -1.57 -7.13
C ALA A 60 -2.82 -1.75 -5.77
N LEU A 61 -1.48 -1.86 -5.74
CA LEU A 61 -0.72 -2.06 -4.50
C LEU A 61 -0.89 -0.88 -3.53
N LEU A 62 -0.77 0.34 -4.03
CA LEU A 62 -0.97 1.55 -3.23
C LEU A 62 -2.43 1.68 -2.77
N GLY A 63 -3.39 1.38 -3.64
CA GLY A 63 -4.81 1.39 -3.30
C GLY A 63 -5.15 0.43 -2.17
N PHE A 64 -4.66 -0.82 -2.23
CA PHE A 64 -4.83 -1.78 -1.12
C PHE A 64 -4.11 -1.34 0.15
N SER A 65 -2.91 -0.77 0.03
CA SER A 65 -2.20 -0.21 1.19
C SER A 65 -3.04 0.86 1.89
N PHE A 66 -3.54 1.85 1.14
CA PHE A 66 -4.39 2.91 1.69
C PHE A 66 -5.69 2.35 2.27
N HIS A 67 -6.33 1.40 1.59
CA HIS A 67 -7.53 0.74 2.09
C HIS A 67 -7.28 0.05 3.45
N PHE A 68 -6.18 -0.70 3.59
CA PHE A 68 -5.81 -1.33 4.85
C PHE A 68 -5.46 -0.32 5.94
N PHE A 69 -4.84 0.81 5.57
CA PHE A 69 -4.61 1.91 6.52
C PHE A 69 -5.92 2.56 6.98
N LEU A 70 -6.90 2.73 6.09
CA LEU A 70 -8.20 3.33 6.44
C LEU A 70 -9.02 2.41 7.36
N ILE A 71 -8.96 1.09 7.14
CA ILE A 71 -9.60 0.11 8.02
C ILE A 71 -9.13 0.24 9.48
N ILE A 72 -7.86 0.61 9.72
CA ILE A 72 -7.34 0.87 11.08
C ILE A 72 -8.10 2.02 11.75
N PHE A 73 -8.51 3.03 10.99
CA PHE A 73 -9.26 4.18 11.47
C PHE A 73 -10.78 3.95 11.48
N GLY A 74 -11.26 2.76 11.09
CA GLY A 74 -12.68 2.44 11.02
C GLY A 74 -13.41 3.09 9.83
N ILE A 75 -12.68 3.46 8.78
CA ILE A 75 -13.17 4.02 7.52
C ILE A 75 -13.04 2.96 6.42
#